data_AF-A0A0D0ACJ8-F1
#
_entry.id   AF-A0A0D0ACJ8-F1
#
_cell.length_a   1.000
_cell.length_b   1.000
_cell.length_c   1.000
_cell.angle_alpha   90.00
_cell.angle_beta   90.00
_cell.angle_gamma   90.00
#
_symmetry.space_group_name_H-M   'P 1'
#
loop_
_entity.id
_entity.type
_entity.pdbx_description
1 polymer ?
#
loop_
_entity_poly.entity_id
_entity_poly.type
_entity_poly.pdbx_seq_one_letter_code
_entity_poly.pdbx_strand_id
1 'polypeptide(L)'
;MKYGQNGRVTEATQFPLHPGSATICSGKCFKCGAHGHRSAECPVPEMSQLPIQERIWRSLAARALGNYNRVDAVQIAVAFEEEYAEWDQGKGQGLSV
;
A
#
# COMPACT_ATOMS: atom_id res chain seq x y z
N MET A 1 6.16 20.86 -11.16
CA MET A 1 6.79 19.56 -11.49
C MET A 1 5.74 18.45 -11.43
N LYS A 2 5.77 17.50 -12.39
CA LYS A 2 4.89 16.32 -12.39
C LYS A 2 5.39 15.19 -11.48
N TYR A 3 6.71 14.99 -11.42
CA TYR A 3 7.37 13.93 -10.65
C TYR A 3 8.33 14.51 -9.59
N GLY A 4 8.82 13.66 -8.69
CA GLY A 4 9.75 14.02 -7.61
C GLY A 4 9.06 14.24 -6.27
N GLN A 5 9.85 14.58 -5.24
CA GLN A 5 9.39 14.69 -3.84
C GLN A 5 8.26 15.72 -3.65
N ASN A 6 8.22 16.75 -4.49
CA ASN A 6 7.21 17.80 -4.50
C ASN A 6 6.23 17.67 -5.69
N GLY A 7 6.23 16.53 -6.37
CA GLY A 7 5.29 16.25 -7.46
C GLY A 7 3.86 16.21 -6.93
N ARG A 8 2.91 16.72 -7.71
CA ARG A 8 1.49 16.63 -7.37
C ARG A 8 1.07 15.15 -7.44
N VAL A 9 0.46 14.65 -6.37
CA VAL A 9 -0.14 13.31 -6.34
C VAL A 9 -1.49 13.34 -7.04
N THR A 10 -1.65 12.51 -8.06
CA THR A 10 -2.86 12.31 -8.87
C THR A 10 -3.01 10.82 -9.18
N GLU A 11 -4.13 10.41 -9.78
CA GLU A 11 -4.34 9.03 -10.25
C GLU A 11 -3.23 8.52 -11.18
N ALA A 12 -2.61 9.43 -11.95
CA ALA A 12 -1.53 9.12 -12.88
C ALA A 12 -0.13 9.22 -12.26
N THR A 13 0.00 9.70 -11.02
CA THR A 13 1.27 9.84 -10.29
C THR A 13 1.16 9.09 -8.96
N GLN A 14 1.24 7.77 -9.06
CA GLN A 14 1.18 6.85 -7.93
C GLN A 14 2.29 7.15 -6.90
N PHE A 15 2.00 6.93 -5.63
CA PHE A 15 2.98 7.07 -4.55
C PHE A 15 3.25 5.70 -3.90
N PRO A 16 4.52 5.31 -3.65
CA PRO A 16 4.84 4.05 -2.98
C PRO A 16 4.19 3.92 -1.62
N LEU A 17 3.79 2.70 -1.25
CA LEU A 17 3.25 2.42 0.09
C LEU A 17 4.38 2.12 1.06
N HIS A 18 4.22 2.56 2.30
CA HIS A 18 5.14 2.23 3.37
C HIS A 18 5.13 0.71 3.65
N PRO A 19 6.30 0.06 3.70
CA PRO A 19 6.40 -1.35 4.09
C PRO A 19 5.70 -1.65 5.42
N GLY A 20 5.08 -2.83 5.51
CA GLY A 20 4.39 -3.28 6.73
C GLY A 20 3.11 -2.53 7.09
N SER A 21 2.73 -1.50 6.32
CA SER A 21 1.41 -0.87 6.47
C SER A 21 0.32 -1.73 5.82
N ALA A 22 -0.92 -1.58 6.28
CA ALA A 22 -2.02 -2.35 5.73
C ALA A 22 -2.24 -2.05 4.24
N THR A 23 -2.96 -2.92 3.54
CA THR A 23 -3.29 -2.84 2.11
C THR A 23 -4.08 -1.62 1.71
N ILE A 24 -3.87 -1.12 0.48
CA ILE A 24 -4.66 0.00 -0.02
C ILE A 24 -6.14 -0.40 -0.12
N CYS A 25 -7.02 0.56 0.21
CA CYS A 25 -8.48 0.39 0.12
C CYS A 25 -9.14 -0.61 1.08
N SER A 26 -8.43 -1.12 2.09
CA SER A 26 -8.97 -2.01 3.13
C SER A 26 -9.76 -1.31 4.25
N GLY A 27 -9.95 0.01 4.17
CA GLY A 27 -10.57 0.81 5.25
C GLY A 27 -9.60 1.22 6.37
N LYS A 28 -8.29 1.06 6.16
CA LYS A 28 -7.23 1.55 7.06
C LYS A 28 -7.21 3.08 7.22
N CYS A 29 -6.63 3.53 8.32
CA CYS A 29 -6.29 4.93 8.56
C CYS A 29 -5.27 5.43 7.51
N PHE A 30 -5.49 6.61 6.94
CA PHE A 30 -4.57 7.16 5.95
C PHE A 30 -3.32 7.76 6.58
N LYS A 31 -3.38 8.18 7.84
CA LYS A 31 -2.27 8.82 8.57
C LYS A 31 -1.20 7.82 8.98
N CYS A 32 -1.56 6.68 9.57
CA CYS A 32 -0.60 5.69 10.05
C CYS A 32 -0.63 4.37 9.28
N GLY A 33 -1.62 4.16 8.41
CA GLY A 33 -1.75 2.95 7.63
C GLY A 33 -2.22 1.70 8.39
N ALA A 34 -2.65 1.85 9.65
CA ALA A 34 -3.20 0.76 10.46
C ALA A 34 -4.76 0.73 10.45
N HIS A 35 -5.33 -0.39 10.89
CA HIS A 35 -6.77 -0.56 11.10
C HIS A 35 -7.23 -0.14 12.50
N GLY A 36 -8.55 -0.16 12.72
CA GLY A 36 -9.16 0.06 14.04
C GLY A 36 -9.60 1.50 14.32
N HIS A 37 -9.24 2.46 13.47
CA HIS A 37 -9.63 3.87 13.63
C HIS A 37 -9.62 4.62 12.29
N ARG A 38 -10.32 5.76 12.22
CA ARG A 38 -10.28 6.68 11.07
C ARG A 38 -9.17 7.70 11.22
N SER A 39 -8.78 8.37 10.13
CA SER A 39 -7.73 9.41 10.16
C SER A 39 -8.00 10.56 11.14
N ALA A 40 -9.26 10.87 11.43
CA ALA A 40 -9.63 11.89 12.41
C ALA A 40 -9.33 11.45 13.86
N GLU A 41 -9.31 10.15 14.11
CA GLU A 41 -9.16 9.51 15.43
C GLU A 41 -7.77 8.86 15.59
N CYS A 42 -6.83 9.20 14.70
CA CYS A 42 -5.52 8.56 14.68
C CYS A 42 -4.73 8.89 15.95
N PRO A 43 -4.32 7.88 16.75
CA PRO A 43 -3.58 8.11 17.98
C PRO A 43 -2.08 8.33 17.73
N VAL A 44 -1.60 8.12 16.49
CA VAL A 44 -0.19 8.21 16.15
C VAL A 44 0.24 9.68 16.04
N PRO A 45 1.31 10.10 16.74
CA PRO A 45 1.80 11.47 16.70
C PRO A 45 2.24 11.84 15.27
N GLU A 46 2.13 13.13 14.92
CA GLU A 46 2.36 13.60 13.54
C GLU A 46 3.73 13.20 12.98
N MET A 47 4.79 13.24 13.78
CA MET A 47 6.15 12.85 13.37
C MET A 47 6.28 11.36 13.00
N SER A 48 5.35 10.52 13.48
CA SER A 48 5.33 9.08 13.19
C SER A 48 4.25 8.70 12.18
N GLN A 49 3.56 9.68 11.60
CA GLN A 49 2.61 9.45 10.51
C GLN A 49 3.33 9.25 9.19
N LEU A 50 2.62 8.64 8.24
CA LEU A 50 3.07 8.43 6.88
C LEU A 50 3.32 9.78 6.16
N PRO A 51 4.23 9.79 5.16
CA PRO A 51 4.45 10.96 4.33
C PRO A 51 3.15 11.52 3.74
N ILE A 52 3.06 12.86 3.63
CA ILE A 52 1.85 13.52 3.16
C ILE A 52 1.41 13.03 1.77
N GLN A 53 2.37 12.73 0.90
CA GLN A 53 2.14 12.20 -0.44
C GLN A 53 1.46 10.83 -0.38
N GLU A 54 1.89 9.96 0.53
CA GLU A 54 1.27 8.65 0.73
C GLU A 54 -0.13 8.79 1.31
N ARG A 55 -0.33 9.71 2.26
CA ARG A 55 -1.65 10.00 2.84
C ARG A 55 -2.64 10.45 1.76
N ILE A 56 -2.21 11.33 0.85
CA ILE A 56 -3.01 11.79 -0.30
C ILE A 56 -3.29 10.61 -1.24
N TRP A 57 -2.27 9.81 -1.55
CA TRP A 57 -2.43 8.66 -2.43
C TRP A 57 -3.43 7.64 -1.88
N ARG A 58 -3.36 7.31 -0.59
CA ARG A 58 -4.31 6.43 0.11
C ARG A 58 -5.75 6.96 0.02
N SER A 59 -5.94 8.28 0.12
CA SER A 59 -7.24 8.93 -0.04
C SER A 59 -7.77 8.83 -1.47
N LEU A 60 -6.94 9.11 -2.48
CA LEU A 60 -7.32 8.98 -3.90
C LEU A 60 -7.70 7.55 -4.25
N ALA A 61 -6.86 6.58 -3.87
CA ALA A 61 -7.12 5.18 -4.12
C ALA A 61 -8.39 4.70 -3.42
N ALA A 62 -8.64 5.08 -2.16
CA ALA A 62 -9.86 4.72 -1.46
C ALA A 62 -11.11 5.29 -2.14
N ARG A 63 -11.04 6.49 -2.73
CA ARG A 63 -12.14 7.07 -3.51
C ARG A 63 -12.40 6.32 -4.80
N ALA A 64 -11.35 5.93 -5.53
CA ALA A 64 -11.48 5.26 -6.82
C ALA A 64 -11.83 3.77 -6.69
N LEU A 65 -11.22 3.09 -5.72
CA LEU A 65 -11.21 1.62 -5.62
C LEU A 65 -11.87 1.08 -4.36
N GLY A 66 -12.27 1.93 -3.41
CA GLY A 66 -12.77 1.50 -2.10
C GLY A 66 -14.04 0.64 -2.14
N ASN A 67 -14.86 0.75 -3.20
CA ASN A 67 -16.05 -0.09 -3.35
C ASN A 67 -15.70 -1.52 -3.82
N TYR A 68 -14.58 -1.70 -4.50
CA TYR A 68 -14.14 -2.99 -5.04
C TYR A 68 -13.24 -3.74 -4.04
N ASN A 69 -12.26 -3.03 -3.48
CA ASN A 69 -11.19 -3.66 -2.71
C ASN A 69 -11.47 -3.81 -1.21
N ARG A 70 -12.68 -3.48 -0.72
CA ARG A 70 -13.01 -3.64 0.70
C ARG A 70 -13.02 -5.10 1.16
N VAL A 71 -13.31 -6.02 0.25
CA VAL A 71 -13.39 -7.47 0.52
C VAL A 71 -12.14 -8.22 0.06
N ASP A 72 -11.55 -7.80 -1.06
CA ASP A 72 -10.51 -8.58 -1.77
C ASP A 72 -9.08 -8.01 -1.66
N ALA A 73 -8.83 -7.00 -0.82
CA ALA A 73 -7.50 -6.38 -0.73
C ALA A 73 -6.44 -7.33 -0.11
N VAL A 74 -5.57 -7.88 -0.96
CA VAL A 74 -4.46 -8.78 -0.59
C VAL A 74 -3.29 -8.02 0.05
N GLN A 75 -2.80 -8.50 1.21
CA GLN A 75 -1.61 -7.97 1.89
C GLN A 75 -0.36 -8.10 1.02
N ILE A 76 0.27 -6.96 0.73
CA ILE A 76 1.57 -6.93 0.05
C ILE A 76 2.62 -6.91 1.15
N ALA A 77 3.13 -8.09 1.50
CA ALA A 77 4.30 -8.22 2.35
C ALA A 77 5.58 -7.96 1.54
N VAL A 78 6.59 -7.37 2.18
CA VAL A 78 7.92 -7.33 1.59
C VAL A 78 8.55 -8.70 1.82
N ALA A 79 8.80 -9.45 0.75
CA ALA A 79 9.62 -10.65 0.83
C ALA A 79 11.06 -10.23 1.16
N PHE A 80 11.60 -10.73 2.27
CA PHE A 80 13.00 -10.53 2.62
C PHE A 80 13.88 -11.51 1.81
N GLU A 81 15.17 -11.19 1.63
CA GLU A 81 16.08 -11.93 0.74
C GLU A 81 16.17 -13.44 1.03
N GLU A 82 15.95 -13.88 2.27
CA GLU A 82 15.92 -15.30 2.66
C GLU A 82 14.73 -16.07 2.04
N GLU A 83 13.62 -15.40 1.73
CA GLU A 83 12.41 -16.00 1.12
C GLU A 83 12.54 -16.15 -0.40
N TYR A 84 13.36 -15.32 -1.05
CA TYR A 84 13.59 -15.36 -2.50
C TYR A 84 14.35 -16.61 -2.97
N ALA A 85 15.20 -17.19 -2.12
CA ALA A 85 15.99 -18.38 -2.46
C ALA A 85 15.12 -19.64 -2.65
N GLU A 86 13.93 -19.70 -2.04
CA GLU A 86 13.04 -20.86 -2.11
C GLU A 86 12.20 -20.89 -3.40
N TRP A 87 11.82 -19.71 -3.93
CA TRP A 87 11.00 -19.58 -5.13
C TRP A 87 11.75 -19.91 -6.44
N ASP A 88 13.05 -19.65 -6.49
CA ASP A 88 13.87 -19.97 -7.68
C ASP A 88 14.17 -21.48 -7.82
N GLN A 89 13.87 -22.29 -6.79
CA GLN A 89 14.26 -23.70 -6.74
C GLN A 89 13.13 -24.70 -7.01
N GLY A 90 11.90 -24.27 -7.33
CA GLY A 90 10.74 -25.17 -7.36
C GLY A 90 9.78 -25.03 -8.54
N LYS A 91 9.94 -25.94 -9.52
CA LYS A 91 8.90 -26.50 -10.45
C LYS A 91 8.93 -26.02 -11.90
N GLY A 92 10.05 -26.31 -12.57
CA GLY A 92 10.03 -26.65 -14.00
C GLY A 92 9.41 -28.05 -14.23
N GLN A 93 8.08 -28.13 -14.24
CA GLN A 93 7.37 -29.21 -14.95
C GLN A 93 6.45 -28.54 -15.96
N GLY A 94 6.98 -28.36 -17.17
CA GLY A 94 6.18 -27.95 -18.31
C GLY A 94 5.08 -28.98 -18.55
N LEU A 95 3.85 -28.52 -18.69
CA LEU A 95 2.81 -29.29 -19.36
C LEU A 95 3.26 -29.49 -20.81
N SER A 96 3.74 -30.68 -21.13
CA SER A 96 3.69 -31.21 -22.49
C SER A 96 2.28 -31.73 -22.76
N VAL A 97 1.63 -31.11 -23.74
CA VAL A 97 0.48 -31.56 -24.57
C VAL A 97 -0.63 -32.36 -23.88
#